data_AF-G3NU98-F1
#
_entry.id   AF-G3NU98-F1
#
_cell.length_a   1.000
_cell.length_b   1.000
_cell.length_c   1.000
_cell.angle_alpha   90.00
_cell.angle_beta   90.00
_cell.angle_gamma   90.00
#
_symmetry.space_group_name_H-M   'P 1'
#
loop_
_entity.id
_entity.type
_entity.pdbx_description
1 polymer ?
#
loop_
_entity_poly.entity_id
_entity_poly.type
_entity_poly.pdbx_seq_one_letter_code
_entity_poly.pdbx_strand_id
1 'polypeptide(L)'
;MEEFEGSAPGRVTVYSIQGCPHCVQAKATLGRLGVPVCDVDMGRHPELRARVKELTGRSSVPQIFFNNIHVGGNDDLQKLAPEELQRLVNLVKKEPLPADAPPLPEENPPQDAAGGTDGAAELSLLVRELILKLFSDHLSADGKSVDYKGMLGNPAFDRYCELAVQLQRVELLSLSREEKLAFFINIYNALVIHGSLRLGAPTNMWQRYRFFNYVSYLIGGEVFTLQDIENGVLRGNRKGVAQLLKPFSKTDPRLQVALPDAEPLIHFALNCGAKGCPPIKTYTPQDIDGQLRTAAEAFLENDEACLVDSGKSEVRLSQIFKWYKADFGGTDEKLLNWVLEHMGDSPKKTSLQGVLSAGKTKVSFLPYDWGTNSSH
;
A
#
# COMPACT_ATOMS: atom_id res chain seq x y z
N MET A 1 -22.82 -33.90 -8.67
CA MET A 1 -22.43 -33.09 -9.82
C MET A 1 -23.53 -32.07 -10.02
N GLU A 2 -23.23 -30.83 -9.66
CA GLU A 2 -23.72 -29.64 -10.36
C GLU A 2 -22.77 -28.52 -9.91
N GLU A 3 -21.82 -28.23 -10.80
CA GLU A 3 -20.89 -27.11 -10.73
C GLU A 3 -21.70 -25.83 -10.92
N PHE A 4 -21.57 -24.87 -10.00
CA PHE A 4 -22.01 -23.49 -10.23
C PHE A 4 -20.80 -22.66 -10.66
N GLU A 5 -20.41 -22.81 -11.92
CA GLU A 5 -19.65 -21.80 -12.66
C GLU A 5 -20.60 -20.70 -13.13
N GLY A 6 -20.13 -19.44 -13.11
CA GLY A 6 -20.73 -18.35 -13.88
C GLY A 6 -21.01 -17.08 -13.06
N SER A 7 -20.13 -16.09 -13.20
CA SER A 7 -20.49 -14.68 -12.99
C SER A 7 -21.74 -14.36 -13.83
N ALA A 8 -22.72 -13.64 -13.27
CA ALA A 8 -23.94 -13.33 -14.01
C ALA A 8 -23.62 -12.48 -15.27
N PRO A 9 -24.27 -12.74 -16.42
CA PRO A 9 -23.97 -12.10 -17.70
C PRO A 9 -24.44 -10.64 -17.82
N GLY A 10 -25.38 -10.20 -16.97
CA GLY A 10 -25.89 -8.84 -16.90
C GLY A 10 -25.53 -8.12 -15.59
N ARG A 11 -26.09 -6.92 -15.35
CA ARG A 11 -25.92 -6.19 -14.08
C ARG A 11 -27.14 -5.40 -13.64
N VAL A 12 -27.18 -5.08 -12.35
CA VAL A 12 -28.09 -4.09 -11.78
C VAL A 12 -27.31 -2.79 -11.55
N THR A 13 -27.74 -1.67 -12.13
CA THR A 13 -27.11 -0.35 -11.90
C THR A 13 -27.96 0.47 -10.94
N VAL A 14 -27.33 1.07 -9.92
CA VAL A 14 -27.97 1.94 -8.94
C VAL A 14 -27.27 3.30 -8.94
N TYR A 15 -27.93 4.32 -9.47
CA TYR A 15 -27.46 5.70 -9.34
C TYR A 15 -27.83 6.24 -7.96
N SER A 16 -26.84 6.58 -7.15
CA SER A 16 -27.02 6.98 -5.75
C SER A 16 -26.28 8.26 -5.40
N ILE A 17 -26.51 8.78 -4.19
CA ILE A 17 -25.73 9.86 -3.57
C ILE A 17 -25.40 9.44 -2.14
N GLN A 18 -24.22 9.81 -1.63
CA GLN A 18 -23.83 9.54 -0.25
C GLN A 18 -24.83 10.12 0.77
N GLY A 19 -25.08 9.36 1.84
CA GLY A 19 -25.97 9.76 2.92
C GLY A 19 -27.47 9.67 2.61
N CYS A 20 -27.88 9.22 1.42
CA CYS A 20 -29.29 9.03 1.08
C CYS A 20 -29.86 7.74 1.70
N PRO A 21 -30.85 7.80 2.62
CA PRO A 21 -31.42 6.60 3.25
C PRO A 21 -32.09 5.64 2.26
N HIS A 22 -32.78 6.17 1.25
CA HIS A 22 -33.43 5.38 0.20
C HIS A 22 -32.43 4.62 -0.68
N CYS A 23 -31.23 5.18 -0.89
CA CYS A 23 -30.16 4.49 -1.62
C CYS A 23 -29.61 3.31 -0.81
N VAL A 24 -29.42 3.51 0.50
CA VAL A 24 -28.96 2.44 1.41
C VAL A 24 -29.96 1.28 1.45
N GLN A 25 -31.25 1.61 1.58
CA GLN A 25 -32.32 0.59 1.63
C GLN A 25 -32.46 -0.19 0.32
N ALA A 26 -32.37 0.51 -0.84
CA ALA A 26 -32.41 -0.14 -2.14
C ALA A 26 -31.23 -1.12 -2.32
N LYS A 27 -30.00 -0.70 -2.00
CA LYS A 27 -28.80 -1.56 -2.09
C LYS A 27 -28.89 -2.77 -1.18
N ALA A 28 -29.40 -2.60 0.04
CA ALA A 28 -29.61 -3.71 0.97
C ALA A 28 -30.63 -4.73 0.45
N THR A 29 -31.65 -4.27 -0.28
CA THR A 29 -32.65 -5.14 -0.91
C THR A 29 -32.04 -5.90 -2.08
N LEU A 30 -31.32 -5.20 -2.97
CA LEU A 30 -30.68 -5.78 -4.15
C LEU A 30 -29.54 -6.76 -3.79
N GLY A 31 -28.78 -6.48 -2.73
CA GLY A 31 -27.69 -7.34 -2.25
C GLY A 31 -28.15 -8.73 -1.80
N ARG A 32 -29.45 -8.92 -1.52
CA ARG A 32 -30.03 -10.23 -1.17
C ARG A 32 -30.45 -11.06 -2.38
N LEU A 33 -30.43 -10.50 -3.58
CA LEU A 33 -30.94 -11.15 -4.81
C LEU A 33 -29.89 -12.01 -5.53
N GLY A 34 -28.63 -11.97 -5.08
CA GLY A 34 -27.53 -12.74 -5.69
C GLY A 34 -27.29 -12.37 -7.16
N VAL A 35 -27.41 -11.09 -7.48
CA VAL A 35 -27.11 -10.49 -8.79
C VAL A 35 -26.03 -9.42 -8.63
N PRO A 36 -25.18 -9.18 -9.64
CA PRO A 36 -24.16 -8.14 -9.57
C PRO A 36 -24.81 -6.76 -9.53
N VAL A 37 -24.53 -6.00 -8.47
CA VAL A 37 -25.04 -4.64 -8.27
C VAL A 37 -23.90 -3.64 -8.40
N CYS A 38 -23.99 -2.76 -9.38
CA CYS A 38 -23.08 -1.65 -9.62
C CYS A 38 -23.68 -0.36 -9.03
N ASP A 39 -22.98 0.24 -8.09
CA ASP A 39 -23.38 1.50 -7.45
C ASP A 39 -22.62 2.68 -8.07
N VAL A 40 -23.36 3.63 -8.64
CA VAL A 40 -22.82 4.82 -9.28
C VAL A 40 -23.15 6.04 -8.43
N ASP A 41 -22.15 6.58 -7.75
CA ASP A 41 -22.30 7.77 -6.91
C ASP A 41 -22.33 9.05 -7.78
N MET A 42 -23.54 9.58 -8.01
CA MET A 42 -23.76 10.83 -8.73
C MET A 42 -23.31 12.09 -7.98
N GLY A 43 -22.86 11.95 -6.72
CA GLY A 43 -22.11 12.98 -6.02
C GLY A 43 -20.68 13.11 -6.55
N ARG A 44 -20.07 11.98 -6.93
CA ARG A 44 -18.72 11.88 -7.49
C ARG A 44 -18.70 12.08 -9.01
N HIS A 45 -19.83 11.83 -9.68
CA HIS A 45 -20.00 11.91 -11.13
C HIS A 45 -21.12 12.89 -11.52
N PRO A 46 -20.93 14.22 -11.30
CA PRO A 46 -21.95 15.22 -11.62
C PRO A 46 -22.32 15.24 -13.12
N GLU A 47 -21.41 14.83 -14.01
CA GLU A 47 -21.63 14.67 -15.46
C GLU A 47 -22.76 13.68 -15.80
N LEU A 48 -22.96 12.66 -14.96
CA LEU A 48 -24.00 11.65 -15.18
C LEU A 48 -25.40 12.15 -14.83
N ARG A 49 -25.53 13.25 -14.07
CA ARG A 49 -26.86 13.76 -13.65
C ARG A 49 -27.74 14.14 -14.85
N ALA A 50 -27.16 14.76 -15.88
CA ALA A 50 -27.87 15.12 -17.09
C ALA A 50 -28.33 13.88 -17.86
N ARG A 51 -27.47 12.87 -17.96
CA ARG A 51 -27.74 11.60 -18.66
C ARG A 51 -28.78 10.75 -17.94
N VAL A 52 -28.67 10.60 -16.62
CA VAL A 52 -29.66 9.85 -15.82
C VAL A 52 -31.03 10.53 -15.91
N LYS A 53 -31.08 11.86 -15.92
CA LYS A 53 -32.33 12.60 -16.12
C LYS A 53 -32.91 12.41 -17.52
N GLU A 54 -32.08 12.34 -18.55
CA GLU A 54 -32.49 12.03 -19.93
C GLU A 54 -33.07 10.61 -20.03
N LEU A 55 -32.44 9.62 -19.39
CA LEU A 55 -32.85 8.21 -19.44
C LEU A 55 -34.09 7.90 -18.60
N THR A 56 -34.25 8.55 -17.44
CA THR A 56 -35.30 8.20 -16.46
C THR A 56 -36.43 9.22 -16.38
N GLY A 57 -36.23 10.42 -16.93
CA GLY A 57 -37.10 11.57 -16.70
C GLY A 57 -37.09 12.11 -15.26
N ARG A 58 -36.28 11.53 -14.35
CA ARG A 58 -36.26 11.85 -12.91
C ARG A 58 -34.88 12.35 -12.48
N SER A 59 -34.85 13.27 -11.52
CA SER A 59 -33.63 13.78 -10.89
C SER A 59 -33.42 13.26 -9.46
N SER A 60 -34.37 12.47 -8.95
CA SER A 60 -34.33 11.88 -7.61
C SER A 60 -33.43 10.65 -7.55
N VAL A 61 -32.80 10.39 -6.40
CA VAL A 61 -32.07 9.14 -6.14
C VAL A 61 -32.79 8.26 -5.12
N PRO A 62 -32.64 6.92 -5.19
CA PRO A 62 -31.88 6.18 -6.22
C PRO A 62 -32.62 6.11 -7.56
N GLN A 63 -31.90 5.83 -8.66
CA GLN A 63 -32.49 5.32 -9.91
C GLN A 63 -31.89 3.95 -10.21
N ILE A 64 -32.75 2.94 -10.38
CA ILE A 64 -32.38 1.53 -10.40
C ILE A 64 -32.71 0.93 -11.76
N PHE A 65 -31.77 0.19 -12.33
CA PHE A 65 -31.90 -0.49 -13.60
C PHE A 65 -31.47 -1.95 -13.47
N PHE A 66 -32.20 -2.86 -14.12
CA PHE A 66 -31.77 -4.24 -14.36
C PHE A 66 -31.43 -4.34 -15.84
N ASN A 67 -30.15 -4.52 -16.18
CA ASN A 67 -29.66 -4.30 -17.53
C ASN A 67 -30.10 -2.91 -18.04
N ASN A 68 -30.84 -2.83 -19.15
CA ASN A 68 -31.42 -1.59 -19.68
C ASN A 68 -32.83 -1.25 -19.14
N ILE A 69 -33.43 -2.13 -18.33
CA ILE A 69 -34.80 -1.93 -17.83
C ILE A 69 -34.77 -1.01 -16.60
N HIS A 70 -35.34 0.19 -16.75
CA HIS A 70 -35.52 1.13 -15.65
C HIS A 70 -36.67 0.71 -14.73
N VAL A 71 -36.36 0.49 -13.45
CA VAL A 71 -37.35 0.12 -12.41
C VAL A 71 -37.87 1.36 -11.67
N GLY A 72 -37.03 2.39 -11.52
CA GLY A 72 -37.38 3.59 -10.75
C GLY A 72 -36.56 3.74 -9.47
N GLY A 73 -37.16 4.30 -8.43
CA GLY A 73 -36.53 4.53 -7.13
C GLY A 73 -36.70 3.39 -6.14
N ASN A 74 -36.32 3.63 -4.88
CA ASN A 74 -36.47 2.64 -3.82
C ASN A 74 -37.93 2.20 -3.65
N ASP A 75 -38.87 3.14 -3.66
CA ASP A 75 -40.29 2.82 -3.46
C ASP A 75 -40.85 1.99 -4.62
N ASP A 76 -40.38 2.23 -5.85
CA ASP A 76 -40.75 1.44 -7.02
C ASP A 76 -40.19 0.01 -6.89
N LEU A 77 -38.93 -0.13 -6.45
CA LEU A 77 -38.31 -1.43 -6.17
C LEU A 77 -39.07 -2.23 -5.09
N GLN A 78 -39.47 -1.59 -3.98
CA GLN A 78 -40.21 -2.27 -2.90
C GLN A 78 -41.64 -2.66 -3.31
N LYS A 79 -42.21 -2.01 -4.32
CA LYS A 79 -43.57 -2.28 -4.82
C LYS A 79 -43.61 -3.35 -5.91
N LEU A 80 -42.46 -3.82 -6.40
CA LEU A 80 -42.42 -4.88 -7.40
C LEU A 80 -43.06 -6.16 -6.86
N ALA A 81 -43.93 -6.76 -7.66
CA ALA A 81 -44.45 -8.08 -7.36
C ALA A 81 -43.29 -9.11 -7.34
N PRO A 82 -43.31 -10.12 -6.46
CA PRO A 82 -42.24 -11.12 -6.37
C PRO A 82 -41.93 -11.81 -7.71
N GLU A 83 -42.96 -12.06 -8.52
CA GLU A 83 -42.84 -12.68 -9.84
C GLU A 83 -42.06 -11.80 -10.82
N GLU A 84 -42.35 -10.49 -10.82
CA GLU A 84 -41.65 -9.53 -11.69
C GLU A 84 -40.22 -9.29 -11.22
N LEU A 85 -39.98 -9.24 -9.90
CA LEU A 85 -38.63 -9.17 -9.36
C LEU A 85 -37.80 -10.40 -9.73
N GLN A 86 -38.38 -11.60 -9.64
CA GLN A 86 -37.71 -12.84 -10.04
C GLN A 86 -37.43 -12.87 -11.54
N ARG A 87 -38.33 -12.34 -12.37
CA ARG A 87 -38.12 -12.19 -13.81
C ARG A 87 -36.94 -11.27 -14.11
N LEU A 88 -36.83 -10.11 -13.47
CA LEU A 88 -35.71 -9.18 -13.64
C LEU A 88 -34.39 -9.77 -13.13
N VAL A 89 -34.41 -10.51 -12.03
CA VAL A 89 -33.24 -11.25 -11.53
C VAL A 89 -32.80 -12.32 -12.53
N ASN A 90 -33.74 -13.06 -13.10
CA ASN A 90 -33.45 -14.07 -14.12
C ASN A 90 -32.90 -13.45 -15.41
N LEU A 91 -33.39 -12.27 -15.79
CA LEU A 91 -32.88 -11.49 -16.92
C LEU A 91 -31.39 -11.20 -16.72
N VAL A 92 -31.02 -10.64 -15.57
CA VAL A 92 -29.62 -10.32 -15.24
C VAL A 92 -28.73 -11.57 -15.16
N LYS A 93 -29.29 -12.71 -14.73
CA LYS A 93 -28.56 -13.99 -14.61
C LYS A 93 -28.40 -14.75 -15.93
N LYS A 94 -29.21 -14.49 -16.94
CA LYS A 94 -29.25 -15.29 -18.17
C LYS A 94 -28.89 -14.52 -19.43
N GLU A 95 -29.13 -13.21 -19.44
CA GLU A 95 -28.92 -12.38 -20.62
C GLU A 95 -27.68 -11.50 -20.46
N PRO A 96 -26.85 -11.40 -21.51
CA PRO A 96 -25.70 -10.49 -21.50
C PRO A 96 -26.16 -9.04 -21.38
N LEU A 97 -25.30 -8.20 -20.83
CA LEU A 97 -25.55 -6.77 -20.74
C LEU A 97 -25.81 -6.18 -22.14
N PRO A 98 -26.97 -5.54 -22.37
CA PRO A 98 -27.31 -4.99 -23.67
C PRO A 98 -26.54 -3.69 -23.95
N ALA A 99 -26.35 -3.35 -25.23
CA ALA A 99 -25.55 -2.19 -25.65
C ALA A 99 -26.14 -0.84 -25.22
N ASP A 100 -27.43 -0.78 -24.92
CA ASP A 100 -28.18 0.38 -24.43
C ASP A 100 -28.30 0.40 -22.89
N ALA A 101 -27.52 -0.44 -22.19
CA ALA A 101 -27.45 -0.42 -20.74
C ALA A 101 -27.06 0.98 -20.20
N PRO A 102 -27.54 1.35 -19.00
CA PRO A 102 -27.30 2.65 -18.42
C PRO A 102 -25.79 2.93 -18.29
N PRO A 103 -25.36 4.16 -18.65
CA PRO A 103 -23.95 4.52 -18.73
C PRO A 103 -23.30 4.48 -17.35
N LEU A 104 -22.17 3.80 -17.24
CA LEU A 104 -21.27 4.03 -16.12
C LEU A 104 -20.49 5.33 -16.36
N PRO A 105 -19.85 5.90 -15.33
CA PRO A 105 -18.82 6.91 -15.55
C PRO A 105 -17.84 6.43 -16.63
N GLU A 106 -17.34 7.32 -17.49
CA GLU A 106 -16.19 6.98 -18.31
C GLU A 106 -15.02 6.69 -17.38
N GLU A 107 -14.79 5.42 -17.11
CA GLU A 107 -13.65 4.96 -16.33
C GLU A 107 -12.40 5.14 -17.21
N ASN A 108 -11.48 6.03 -16.80
CA ASN A 108 -10.07 5.65 -16.93
C ASN A 108 -9.94 4.31 -16.23
N PRO A 109 -9.42 3.27 -16.90
CA PRO A 109 -9.73 1.89 -16.53
C PRO A 109 -9.20 1.59 -15.12
N PRO A 110 -9.99 0.89 -14.31
CA PRO A 110 -9.52 -0.30 -13.62
C PRO A 110 -10.06 -1.48 -14.42
N GLN A 111 -9.15 -2.20 -15.07
CA GLN A 111 -9.48 -3.47 -15.70
C GLN A 111 -10.05 -4.44 -14.66
N ASP A 112 -10.99 -5.24 -15.14
CA ASP A 112 -11.95 -6.01 -14.39
C ASP A 112 -11.36 -6.92 -13.30
N ALA A 113 -12.27 -7.23 -12.37
CA ALA A 113 -12.22 -8.37 -11.47
C ALA A 113 -11.79 -9.67 -12.20
N ALA A 114 -10.49 -9.93 -12.19
CA ALA A 114 -9.95 -11.27 -12.11
C ALA A 114 -9.59 -11.53 -10.64
N GLY A 115 -10.15 -12.59 -10.05
CA GLY A 115 -9.62 -13.11 -8.80
C GLY A 115 -8.16 -13.52 -9.03
N GLY A 116 -7.23 -12.82 -8.39
CA GLY A 116 -5.80 -13.11 -8.48
C GLY A 116 -4.99 -11.82 -8.31
N THR A 117 -4.39 -11.67 -7.13
CA THR A 117 -3.16 -10.93 -6.78
C THR A 117 -2.88 -9.48 -7.27
N ASP A 118 -3.42 -9.01 -8.39
CA ASP A 118 -3.16 -7.66 -8.95
C ASP A 118 -3.77 -6.52 -8.14
N GLY A 119 -4.94 -6.72 -7.51
CA GLY A 119 -5.64 -5.66 -6.76
C GLY A 119 -4.89 -5.17 -5.52
N ALA A 120 -4.10 -6.04 -4.87
CA ALA A 120 -3.29 -5.64 -3.73
C ALA A 120 -2.13 -4.73 -4.15
N ALA A 121 -1.39 -5.19 -5.16
CA ALA A 121 -0.23 -4.48 -5.70
C ALA A 121 -0.65 -3.11 -6.26
N GLU A 122 -1.68 -3.07 -7.09
CA GLU A 122 -2.22 -1.83 -7.66
C GLU A 122 -2.68 -0.86 -6.57
N LEU A 123 -3.46 -1.33 -5.58
CA LEU A 123 -3.90 -0.47 -4.49
C LEU A 123 -2.72 0.10 -3.69
N SER A 124 -1.69 -0.70 -3.43
CA SER A 124 -0.48 -0.21 -2.73
C SER A 124 0.28 0.85 -3.53
N LEU A 125 0.33 0.70 -4.86
CA LEU A 125 0.92 1.65 -5.77
C LEU A 125 0.15 2.96 -5.75
N LEU A 126 -1.18 2.92 -5.91
CA LEU A 126 -2.03 4.12 -5.87
C LEU A 126 -1.92 4.88 -4.54
N VAL A 127 -1.95 4.15 -3.42
CA VAL A 127 -1.75 4.73 -2.08
C VAL A 127 -0.39 5.43 -1.99
N ARG A 128 0.66 4.77 -2.51
CA ARG A 128 2.03 5.30 -2.48
C ARG A 128 2.21 6.50 -3.40
N GLU A 129 1.76 6.42 -4.64
CA GLU A 129 1.87 7.52 -5.62
C GLU A 129 1.16 8.77 -5.14
N LEU A 130 -0.05 8.62 -4.59
CA LEU A 130 -0.84 9.76 -4.15
C LEU A 130 -0.20 10.50 -2.97
N ILE A 131 0.32 9.77 -1.97
CA ILE A 131 0.99 10.42 -0.83
C ILE A 131 2.31 11.06 -1.25
N LEU A 132 2.98 10.52 -2.26
CA LEU A 132 4.20 11.10 -2.81
C LEU A 132 3.95 12.36 -3.61
N LYS A 133 2.90 12.34 -4.42
CA LYS A 133 2.44 13.53 -5.13
C LYS A 133 2.09 14.64 -4.13
N LEU A 134 1.30 14.31 -3.10
CA LEU A 134 0.99 15.25 -2.03
C LEU A 134 2.25 15.80 -1.35
N PHE A 135 3.21 14.93 -1.04
CA PHE A 135 4.45 15.34 -0.39
C PHE A 135 5.27 16.28 -1.29
N SER A 136 5.38 15.95 -2.59
CA SER A 136 6.08 16.76 -3.58
C SER A 136 5.42 18.11 -3.80
N ASP A 137 4.09 18.16 -3.90
CA ASP A 137 3.32 19.39 -4.14
C ASP A 137 3.43 20.39 -2.97
N HIS A 138 3.82 19.92 -1.79
CA HIS A 138 3.94 20.73 -0.57
C HIS A 138 5.38 20.79 -0.04
N LEU A 139 6.36 20.29 -0.79
CA LEU A 139 7.77 20.41 -0.46
C LEU A 139 8.24 21.83 -0.76
N SER A 140 9.00 22.43 0.15
CA SER A 140 9.60 23.75 -0.04
C SER A 140 10.55 23.77 -1.24
N ALA A 141 10.73 24.94 -1.84
CA ALA A 141 11.61 25.10 -3.00
C ALA A 141 13.08 24.70 -2.73
N ASP A 142 13.53 24.73 -1.47
CA ASP A 142 14.85 24.27 -1.06
C ASP A 142 14.92 22.78 -0.69
N GLY A 143 13.78 22.07 -0.74
CA GLY A 143 13.66 20.64 -0.44
C GLY A 143 13.80 20.28 1.03
N LYS A 144 13.83 21.27 1.94
CA LYS A 144 14.17 21.06 3.36
C LYS A 144 12.98 20.98 4.29
N SER A 145 11.84 21.54 3.92
CA SER A 145 10.62 21.55 4.75
C SER A 145 9.39 21.18 3.91
N VAL A 146 8.36 20.65 4.57
CA VAL A 146 7.12 20.21 3.93
C VAL A 146 5.97 20.93 4.62
N ASP A 147 5.07 21.54 3.85
CA ASP A 147 3.85 22.15 4.38
C ASP A 147 2.80 21.08 4.71
N TYR A 148 3.00 20.44 5.87
CA TYR A 148 2.08 19.43 6.37
C TYR A 148 0.66 19.97 6.62
N LYS A 149 0.51 21.28 6.92
CA LYS A 149 -0.82 21.88 7.11
C LYS A 149 -1.56 22.00 5.78
N GLY A 150 -0.87 22.44 4.73
CA GLY A 150 -1.39 22.46 3.37
C GLY A 150 -1.80 21.07 2.88
N MET A 151 -0.98 20.05 3.13
CA MET A 151 -1.29 18.67 2.77
C MET A 151 -2.59 18.16 3.40
N LEU A 152 -2.83 18.44 4.69
CA LEU A 152 -4.04 18.01 5.40
C LEU A 152 -5.32 18.66 4.85
N GLY A 153 -5.23 19.86 4.27
CA GLY A 153 -6.36 20.56 3.65
C GLY A 153 -6.55 20.24 2.18
N ASN A 154 -5.69 19.41 1.58
CA ASN A 154 -5.75 19.09 0.15
C ASN A 154 -6.75 17.95 -0.12
N PRO A 155 -7.71 18.09 -1.06
CA PRO A 155 -8.65 17.02 -1.39
C PRO A 155 -8.01 15.69 -1.81
N ALA A 156 -6.78 15.71 -2.34
CA ALA A 156 -6.04 14.49 -2.65
C ALA A 156 -5.68 13.69 -1.39
N PHE A 157 -5.58 14.33 -0.22
CA PHE A 157 -5.37 13.62 1.05
C PHE A 157 -6.63 12.88 1.52
N ASP A 158 -7.82 13.42 1.26
CA ASP A 158 -9.07 12.69 1.50
C ASP A 158 -9.15 11.46 0.60
N ARG A 159 -8.77 11.59 -0.68
CA ARG A 159 -8.66 10.45 -1.59
C ARG A 159 -7.65 9.41 -1.13
N TYR A 160 -6.52 9.83 -0.58
CA TYR A 160 -5.54 8.93 0.03
C TYR A 160 -6.16 8.14 1.21
N CYS A 161 -6.88 8.82 2.10
CA CYS A 161 -7.60 8.16 3.19
C CYS A 161 -8.61 7.13 2.67
N GLU A 162 -9.37 7.45 1.62
CA GLU A 162 -10.32 6.51 0.99
C GLU A 162 -9.63 5.25 0.46
N LEU A 163 -8.48 5.38 -0.21
CA LEU A 163 -7.69 4.25 -0.70
C LEU A 163 -7.11 3.44 0.47
N ALA A 164 -6.59 4.11 1.50
CA ALA A 164 -6.08 3.44 2.69
C ALA A 164 -7.16 2.61 3.40
N VAL A 165 -8.42 3.06 3.40
CA VAL A 165 -9.56 2.29 3.94
C VAL A 165 -9.83 1.02 3.13
N GLN A 166 -9.50 0.98 1.84
CA GLN A 166 -9.71 -0.24 1.03
C GLN A 166 -8.72 -1.36 1.39
N LEU A 167 -7.58 -1.04 2.01
CA LEU A 167 -6.58 -2.02 2.46
C LEU A 167 -7.18 -3.09 3.38
N GLN A 168 -8.24 -2.74 4.14
CA GLN A 168 -8.92 -3.68 5.04
C GLN A 168 -9.51 -4.91 4.31
N ARG A 169 -9.70 -4.84 2.99
CA ARG A 169 -10.32 -5.90 2.17
C ARG A 169 -9.32 -6.67 1.31
N VAL A 170 -8.04 -6.31 1.36
CA VAL A 170 -7.00 -6.95 0.55
C VAL A 170 -6.79 -8.39 1.02
N GLU A 171 -6.69 -9.31 0.06
CA GLU A 171 -6.32 -10.70 0.33
C GLU A 171 -4.79 -10.82 0.35
N LEU A 172 -4.23 -11.25 1.48
CA LEU A 172 -2.77 -11.25 1.71
C LEU A 172 -2.12 -12.64 1.56
N LEU A 173 -2.91 -13.71 1.70
CA LEU A 173 -2.38 -15.08 1.79
C LEU A 173 -2.01 -15.64 0.42
N SER A 174 -2.75 -15.28 -0.63
CA SER A 174 -2.44 -15.65 -2.02
C SER A 174 -1.23 -14.93 -2.63
N LEU A 175 -0.75 -13.85 -2.01
CA LEU A 175 0.33 -13.05 -2.56
C LEU A 175 1.67 -13.82 -2.60
N SER A 176 2.35 -13.72 -3.73
CA SER A 176 3.74 -14.15 -3.92
C SER A 176 4.71 -13.35 -3.04
N ARG A 177 5.98 -13.77 -2.99
CA ARG A 177 7.04 -13.03 -2.26
C ARG A 177 7.16 -11.61 -2.82
N GLU A 178 7.20 -11.48 -4.14
CA GLU A 178 7.44 -10.24 -4.85
C GLU A 178 6.27 -9.26 -4.64
N GLU A 179 5.04 -9.76 -4.71
CA GLU A 179 3.84 -8.98 -4.41
C GLU A 179 3.80 -8.54 -2.94
N LYS A 180 4.12 -9.42 -1.99
CA LYS A 180 4.20 -9.07 -0.56
C LYS A 180 5.25 -7.99 -0.31
N LEU A 181 6.44 -8.11 -0.88
CA LEU A 181 7.50 -7.12 -0.75
C LEU A 181 7.04 -5.76 -1.27
N ALA A 182 6.60 -5.70 -2.53
CA ALA A 182 6.14 -4.46 -3.16
C ALA A 182 4.99 -3.83 -2.35
N PHE A 183 3.98 -4.61 -2.01
CA PHE A 183 2.83 -4.18 -1.23
C PHE A 183 3.24 -3.58 0.12
N PHE A 184 3.93 -4.35 0.96
CA PHE A 184 4.22 -3.93 2.33
C PHE A 184 5.26 -2.81 2.39
N ILE A 185 6.22 -2.75 1.48
CA ILE A 185 7.17 -1.62 1.39
C ILE A 185 6.43 -0.33 1.02
N ASN A 186 5.56 -0.36 0.01
CA ASN A 186 4.76 0.79 -0.39
C ASN A 186 3.85 1.26 0.75
N ILE A 187 3.14 0.34 1.40
CA ILE A 187 2.22 0.65 2.50
C ILE A 187 2.99 1.18 3.72
N TYR A 188 4.10 0.56 4.10
CA TYR A 188 4.94 1.06 5.20
C TYR A 188 5.40 2.50 4.93
N ASN A 189 5.96 2.75 3.74
CA ASN A 189 6.46 4.07 3.37
C ASN A 189 5.36 5.12 3.33
N ALA A 190 4.16 4.75 2.89
CA ALA A 190 3.00 5.64 2.91
C ALA A 190 2.52 5.90 4.34
N LEU A 191 2.46 4.86 5.18
CA LEU A 191 2.02 4.94 6.57
C LEU A 191 2.94 5.80 7.44
N VAL A 192 4.26 5.78 7.20
CA VAL A 192 5.20 6.70 7.88
C VAL A 192 4.83 8.16 7.61
N ILE A 193 4.53 8.51 6.35
CA ILE A 193 4.16 9.87 5.97
C ILE A 193 2.78 10.23 6.55
N HIS A 194 1.79 9.34 6.43
CA HIS A 194 0.46 9.57 6.98
C HIS A 194 0.48 9.74 8.50
N GLY A 195 1.22 8.89 9.22
CA GLY A 195 1.43 9.01 10.66
C GLY A 195 2.07 10.34 11.02
N SER A 196 3.11 10.76 10.28
CA SER A 196 3.79 12.04 10.52
C SER A 196 2.88 13.24 10.27
N LEU A 197 2.01 13.17 9.25
CA LEU A 197 1.00 14.19 8.95
C LEU A 197 -0.02 14.34 10.07
N ARG A 198 -0.53 13.23 10.62
CA ARG A 198 -1.60 13.23 11.61
C ARG A 198 -1.12 13.43 13.04
N LEU A 199 0.05 12.90 13.39
CA LEU A 199 0.56 12.85 14.76
C LEU A 199 1.81 13.71 14.99
N GLY A 200 2.41 14.26 13.93
CA GLY A 200 3.71 14.89 13.97
C GLY A 200 4.86 13.88 13.89
N ALA A 201 6.02 14.34 13.42
CA ALA A 201 7.23 13.53 13.38
C ALA A 201 7.81 13.35 14.82
N PRO A 202 8.26 12.13 15.19
CA PRO A 202 8.75 11.87 16.53
C PRO A 202 10.12 12.54 16.79
N THR A 203 10.21 13.44 17.77
CA THR A 203 11.44 14.23 18.01
C THR A 203 12.44 13.60 18.97
N ASN A 204 12.09 12.46 19.58
CA ASN A 204 12.95 11.74 20.52
C ASN A 204 12.71 10.22 20.48
N MET A 205 13.59 9.47 21.13
CA MET A 205 13.59 8.00 21.10
C MET A 205 12.28 7.39 21.61
N TRP A 206 11.65 7.96 22.64
CA TRP A 206 10.41 7.42 23.20
C TRP A 206 9.20 7.70 22.30
N GLN A 207 9.11 8.90 21.74
CA GLN A 207 8.11 9.22 20.72
C GLN A 207 8.29 8.34 19.50
N ARG A 208 9.54 8.09 19.09
CA ARG A 208 9.85 7.18 17.98
C ARG A 208 9.39 5.76 18.28
N TYR A 209 9.72 5.22 19.44
CA TYR A 209 9.24 3.91 19.88
C TYR A 209 7.71 3.84 19.78
N ARG A 210 6.98 4.82 20.32
CA ARG A 210 5.51 4.86 20.23
C ARG A 210 5.02 4.94 18.79
N PHE A 211 5.62 5.81 17.98
CA PHE A 211 5.24 6.00 16.59
C PHE A 211 5.26 4.67 15.84
N PHE A 212 6.38 3.95 15.88
CA PHE A 212 6.52 2.69 15.16
C PHE A 212 5.68 1.54 15.73
N ASN A 213 5.32 1.57 17.02
CA ASN A 213 4.52 0.51 17.67
C ASN A 213 3.01 0.80 17.73
N TYR A 214 2.54 1.99 17.37
CA TYR A 214 1.10 2.35 17.43
C TYR A 214 0.54 2.92 16.13
N VAL A 215 1.36 3.49 15.24
CA VAL A 215 0.89 3.91 13.92
C VAL A 215 0.65 2.67 13.07
N SER A 216 -0.60 2.49 12.65
CA SER A 216 -1.07 1.24 12.04
C SER A 216 -2.16 1.45 10.99
N TYR A 217 -2.31 0.45 10.13
CA TYR A 217 -3.49 0.28 9.27
C TYR A 217 -4.21 -1.04 9.56
N LEU A 218 -5.50 -1.05 9.24
CA LEU A 218 -6.28 -2.29 9.10
C LEU A 218 -6.07 -2.82 7.67
N ILE A 219 -5.44 -3.97 7.54
CA ILE A 219 -5.07 -4.58 6.25
C ILE A 219 -5.55 -6.03 6.26
N GLY A 220 -6.39 -6.41 5.28
CA GLY A 220 -6.94 -7.77 5.19
C GLY A 220 -7.63 -8.25 6.46
N GLY A 221 -8.32 -7.35 7.18
CA GLY A 221 -9.02 -7.64 8.43
C GLY A 221 -8.16 -7.60 9.71
N GLU A 222 -6.84 -7.43 9.60
CA GLU A 222 -5.91 -7.42 10.74
C GLU A 222 -5.19 -6.08 10.90
N VAL A 223 -4.83 -5.72 12.13
CA VAL A 223 -4.10 -4.46 12.40
C VAL A 223 -2.61 -4.69 12.25
N PHE A 224 -1.97 -3.89 11.40
CA PHE A 224 -0.52 -3.90 11.18
C PHE A 224 0.08 -2.54 11.54
N THR A 225 0.91 -2.52 12.57
CA THR A 225 1.78 -1.37 12.89
C THR A 225 2.97 -1.31 11.94
N LEU A 226 3.69 -0.17 11.91
CA LEU A 226 4.96 -0.07 11.20
C LEU A 226 5.95 -1.16 11.65
N GLN A 227 6.02 -1.42 12.96
CA GLN A 227 6.86 -2.47 13.52
C GLN A 227 6.44 -3.86 13.01
N ASP A 228 5.13 -4.13 12.97
CA ASP A 228 4.58 -5.41 12.49
C ASP A 228 4.92 -5.63 11.01
N ILE A 229 4.84 -4.59 10.19
CA ILE A 229 5.16 -4.69 8.76
C ILE A 229 6.66 -4.94 8.57
N GLU A 230 7.53 -4.12 9.16
CA GLU A 230 8.98 -4.27 9.01
C GLU A 230 9.46 -5.60 9.60
N ASN A 231 9.19 -5.83 10.88
CA ASN A 231 9.82 -6.92 11.62
C ASN A 231 9.02 -8.21 11.58
N GLY A 232 7.69 -8.09 11.52
CA GLY A 232 6.76 -9.20 11.51
C GLY A 232 6.65 -9.81 10.13
N VAL A 233 6.38 -8.98 9.12
CA VAL A 233 6.16 -9.44 7.75
C VAL A 233 7.46 -9.51 6.96
N LEU A 234 8.12 -8.38 6.72
CA LEU A 234 9.24 -8.27 5.77
C LEU A 234 10.54 -8.91 6.28
N ARG A 235 10.74 -8.97 7.61
CA ARG A 235 11.89 -9.65 8.23
C ARG A 235 11.57 -11.07 8.71
N GLY A 236 10.46 -11.68 8.28
CA GLY A 236 10.12 -13.06 8.65
C GLY A 236 9.96 -13.25 10.16
N ASN A 237 9.20 -12.37 10.81
CA ASN A 237 8.91 -12.39 12.24
C ASN A 237 10.17 -12.42 13.13
N ARG A 238 11.16 -11.58 12.80
CA ARG A 238 12.37 -11.34 13.60
C ARG A 238 12.12 -10.28 14.66
N LYS A 239 12.95 -10.30 15.71
CA LYS A 239 12.88 -9.27 16.75
C LYS A 239 13.37 -7.93 16.18
N GLY A 240 12.61 -6.87 16.44
CA GLY A 240 13.00 -5.50 16.10
C GLY A 240 14.09 -4.96 17.02
N VAL A 241 14.67 -3.83 16.63
CA VAL A 241 15.65 -3.11 17.46
C VAL A 241 14.96 -2.64 18.75
N ALA A 242 15.63 -2.87 19.89
CA ALA A 242 15.10 -2.59 21.22
C ALA A 242 13.79 -3.34 21.58
N GLN A 243 13.43 -4.39 20.84
CA GLN A 243 12.27 -5.23 21.13
C GLN A 243 12.69 -6.51 21.85
N LEU A 244 11.95 -6.89 22.90
CA LEU A 244 12.21 -8.10 23.68
C LEU A 244 11.63 -9.36 23.01
N LEU A 245 10.49 -9.19 22.33
CA LEU A 245 9.69 -10.28 21.77
C LEU A 245 9.60 -10.15 20.24
N LYS A 246 9.22 -11.26 19.60
CA LYS A 246 8.85 -11.26 18.19
C LYS A 246 7.50 -10.53 18.02
N PRO A 247 7.28 -9.83 16.89
CA PRO A 247 6.00 -9.19 16.58
C PRO A 247 4.80 -10.13 16.72
N PHE A 248 4.90 -11.31 16.12
CA PHE A 248 3.79 -12.27 16.04
C PHE A 248 4.07 -13.53 16.85
N SER A 249 3.07 -13.94 17.64
CA SER A 249 3.07 -15.23 18.33
C SER A 249 2.76 -16.38 17.36
N LYS A 250 2.92 -17.64 17.80
CA LYS A 250 2.62 -18.82 16.96
C LYS A 250 1.14 -18.94 16.57
N THR A 251 0.24 -18.34 17.34
CA THR A 251 -1.21 -18.37 17.11
C THR A 251 -1.73 -17.07 16.51
N ASP A 252 -0.83 -16.10 16.24
CA ASP A 252 -1.21 -14.83 15.63
C ASP A 252 -1.51 -15.07 14.13
N PRO A 253 -2.71 -14.73 13.63
CA PRO A 253 -3.07 -14.97 12.25
C PRO A 253 -2.16 -14.23 11.26
N ARG A 254 -1.60 -13.07 11.67
CA ARG A 254 -0.69 -12.26 10.85
C ARG A 254 0.63 -12.97 10.55
N LEU A 255 1.01 -13.98 11.35
CA LEU A 255 2.20 -14.79 11.10
C LEU A 255 2.16 -15.49 9.74
N GLN A 256 0.97 -15.85 9.23
CA GLN A 256 0.81 -16.53 7.94
C GLN A 256 1.17 -15.62 6.75
N VAL A 257 1.19 -14.31 6.96
CA VAL A 257 1.55 -13.31 5.94
C VAL A 257 3.07 -13.09 5.88
N ALA A 258 3.80 -13.46 6.94
CA ALA A 258 5.23 -13.22 7.03
C ALA A 258 6.03 -13.92 5.93
N LEU A 259 7.10 -13.26 5.47
CA LEU A 259 8.05 -13.90 4.57
C LEU A 259 8.72 -15.09 5.26
N PRO A 260 9.03 -16.18 4.52
CA PRO A 260 9.70 -17.34 5.11
C PRO A 260 11.08 -16.97 5.67
N ASP A 261 11.79 -16.07 5.00
CA ASP A 261 13.10 -15.55 5.38
C ASP A 261 13.07 -14.02 5.39
N ALA A 262 13.98 -13.42 6.17
CA ALA A 262 14.12 -11.97 6.18
C ALA A 262 14.73 -11.49 4.87
N GLU A 263 14.14 -10.45 4.27
CA GLU A 263 14.69 -9.75 3.13
C GLU A 263 15.62 -8.61 3.62
N PRO A 264 16.95 -8.72 3.55
CA PRO A 264 17.86 -7.70 4.10
C PRO A 264 17.81 -6.38 3.33
N LEU A 265 17.44 -6.40 2.05
CA LEU A 265 17.45 -5.19 1.21
C LEU A 265 16.36 -4.19 1.57
N ILE A 266 15.32 -4.60 2.32
CA ILE A 266 14.28 -3.67 2.78
C ILE A 266 14.86 -2.53 3.63
N HIS A 267 15.99 -2.75 4.29
CA HIS A 267 16.66 -1.76 5.16
C HIS A 267 17.06 -0.48 4.42
N PHE A 268 17.18 -0.56 3.09
CA PHE A 268 17.52 0.57 2.22
C PHE A 268 16.28 1.13 1.49
N ALA A 269 15.15 0.45 1.58
CA ALA A 269 13.90 0.79 0.90
C ALA A 269 12.84 1.39 1.83
N LEU A 270 12.89 1.06 3.12
CA LEU A 270 11.95 1.55 4.12
C LEU A 270 12.36 2.94 4.64
N ASN A 271 11.41 3.86 4.68
CA ASN A 271 11.57 5.18 5.26
C ASN A 271 11.68 5.05 6.78
N CYS A 272 12.85 5.31 7.34
CA CYS A 272 13.06 5.26 8.78
C CYS A 272 12.54 6.53 9.50
N GLY A 273 11.91 7.47 8.82
CA GLY A 273 11.41 8.72 9.39
C GLY A 273 12.51 9.68 9.85
N ALA A 274 13.77 9.45 9.45
CA ALA A 274 14.93 10.29 9.75
C ALA A 274 15.43 11.04 8.49
N LYS A 275 16.22 12.09 8.72
CA LYS A 275 16.79 12.95 7.67
C LYS A 275 17.79 12.15 6.82
N GLY A 276 17.53 12.03 5.52
CA GLY A 276 18.44 11.36 4.56
C GLY A 276 17.92 10.07 3.91
N CYS A 277 16.65 9.70 4.09
CA CYS A 277 16.09 8.55 3.36
C CYS A 277 16.15 8.79 1.83
N PRO A 278 16.56 7.79 1.03
CA PRO A 278 16.75 7.96 -0.41
C PRO A 278 15.45 8.37 -1.12
N PRO A 279 15.55 8.97 -2.32
CA PRO A 279 14.39 9.45 -3.06
C PRO A 279 13.41 8.29 -3.29
N ILE A 280 12.31 8.37 -2.54
CA ILE A 280 10.94 8.19 -2.96
C ILE A 280 10.81 7.47 -4.32
N LYS A 281 10.74 6.13 -4.26
CA LYS A 281 10.28 5.30 -5.37
C LYS A 281 9.07 4.48 -4.93
N THR A 282 8.20 4.21 -5.89
CA THR A 282 7.19 3.16 -5.81
C THR A 282 7.86 1.84 -6.13
N TYR A 283 7.43 0.78 -5.44
CA TYR A 283 7.96 -0.56 -5.66
C TYR A 283 6.91 -1.41 -6.36
N THR A 284 7.30 -2.15 -7.40
CA THR A 284 6.39 -2.96 -8.21
C THR A 284 6.74 -4.44 -8.09
N PRO A 285 5.77 -5.36 -8.10
CA PRO A 285 6.09 -6.79 -8.05
C PRO A 285 7.02 -7.24 -9.17
N GLN A 286 6.90 -6.63 -10.36
CA GLN A 286 7.65 -7.03 -11.56
C GLN A 286 9.15 -6.74 -11.48
N ASP A 287 9.58 -5.76 -10.69
CA ASP A 287 10.99 -5.32 -10.61
C ASP A 287 11.46 -5.09 -9.16
N ILE A 288 10.76 -5.66 -8.18
CA ILE A 288 11.04 -5.41 -6.76
C ILE A 288 12.50 -5.71 -6.38
N ASP A 289 13.06 -6.83 -6.83
CA ASP A 289 14.44 -7.20 -6.50
C ASP A 289 15.46 -6.29 -7.19
N GLY A 290 15.16 -5.80 -8.39
CA GLY A 290 15.98 -4.80 -9.08
C GLY A 290 15.96 -3.45 -8.36
N GLN A 291 14.77 -3.01 -7.96
CA GLN A 291 14.54 -1.76 -7.22
C GLN A 291 15.21 -1.79 -5.84
N LEU A 292 15.11 -2.90 -5.12
CA LEU A 292 15.76 -3.12 -3.82
C LEU A 292 17.29 -3.12 -3.94
N ARG A 293 17.85 -3.81 -4.94
CA ARG A 293 19.30 -3.79 -5.20
C ARG A 293 19.78 -2.39 -5.56
N THR A 294 19.05 -1.68 -6.43
CA THR A 294 19.38 -0.29 -6.80
C THR A 294 19.40 0.63 -5.56
N ALA A 295 18.46 0.45 -4.63
CA ALA A 295 18.43 1.22 -3.39
C ALA A 295 19.63 0.91 -2.48
N ALA A 296 19.99 -0.38 -2.36
CA ALA A 296 21.16 -0.80 -1.58
C ALA A 296 22.48 -0.32 -2.19
N GLU A 297 22.65 -0.43 -3.50
CA GLU A 297 23.83 0.06 -4.23
C GLU A 297 24.00 1.58 -4.01
N ALA A 298 22.93 2.36 -4.23
CA ALA A 298 22.96 3.81 -4.03
C ALA A 298 23.30 4.18 -2.57
N PHE A 299 22.81 3.40 -1.60
CA PHE A 299 23.15 3.59 -0.19
C PHE A 299 24.62 3.29 0.09
N LEU A 300 25.14 2.17 -0.41
CA LEU A 300 26.53 1.74 -0.19
C LEU A 300 27.56 2.64 -0.91
N GLU A 301 27.19 3.27 -2.01
CA GLU A 301 28.03 4.25 -2.67
C GLU A 301 28.14 5.58 -1.89
N ASN A 302 27.23 5.86 -0.95
CA ASN A 302 27.31 7.06 -0.11
C ASN A 302 28.38 6.91 1.00
N ASP A 303 29.27 7.89 1.09
CA ASP A 303 30.33 7.99 2.12
C ASP A 303 29.78 8.19 3.55
N GLU A 304 28.54 8.64 3.71
CA GLU A 304 27.87 8.68 5.01
C GLU A 304 27.39 7.29 5.48
N ALA A 305 27.38 6.31 4.58
CA ALA A 305 26.88 4.97 4.84
C ALA A 305 27.96 3.89 4.79
N CYS A 306 28.95 4.01 3.91
CA CYS A 306 30.05 3.07 3.75
C CYS A 306 31.35 3.77 3.35
N LEU A 307 32.35 3.71 4.23
CA LEU A 307 33.71 4.19 3.98
C LEU A 307 34.70 3.03 4.06
N VAL A 308 35.53 2.91 3.03
CA VAL A 308 36.62 1.94 2.97
C VAL A 308 37.94 2.67 3.12
N ASP A 309 38.66 2.42 4.22
CA ASP A 309 40.00 2.96 4.47
C ASP A 309 41.03 1.85 4.23
N SER A 310 41.52 1.77 3.00
CA SER A 310 42.51 0.76 2.59
C SER A 310 43.83 0.88 3.35
N GLY A 311 44.22 2.09 3.76
CA GLY A 311 45.46 2.33 4.50
C GLY A 311 45.41 1.76 5.92
N LYS A 312 44.22 1.74 6.54
CA LYS A 312 44.01 1.19 7.89
C LYS A 312 43.40 -0.21 7.91
N SER A 313 43.09 -0.78 6.74
CA SER A 313 42.31 -2.03 6.65
C SER A 313 41.01 -1.96 7.48
N GLU A 314 40.32 -0.82 7.40
CA GLU A 314 39.10 -0.54 8.16
C GLU A 314 37.94 -0.20 7.23
N VAL A 315 36.77 -0.79 7.51
CA VAL A 315 35.52 -0.46 6.85
C VAL A 315 34.55 0.12 7.88
N ARG A 316 34.11 1.36 7.65
CA ARG A 316 33.17 2.08 8.51
C ARG A 316 31.79 2.04 7.88
N LEU A 317 30.84 1.44 8.55
CA LEU A 317 29.49 1.19 8.05
C LEU A 317 28.42 1.96 8.83
N SER A 318 27.28 2.24 8.21
CA SER A 318 26.10 2.77 8.89
C SER A 318 25.67 1.87 10.07
N GLN A 319 25.10 2.46 11.12
CA GLN A 319 24.59 1.72 12.28
C GLN A 319 23.51 0.70 11.93
N ILE A 320 22.86 0.82 10.77
CA ILE A 320 21.87 -0.17 10.31
C ILE A 320 22.46 -1.58 10.26
N PHE A 321 23.72 -1.70 9.84
CA PHE A 321 24.46 -2.96 9.81
C PHE A 321 24.80 -3.50 11.20
N LYS A 322 24.88 -2.63 12.21
CA LYS A 322 25.06 -3.02 13.61
C LYS A 322 23.76 -3.51 14.22
N TRP A 323 22.68 -2.76 14.04
CA TRP A 323 21.38 -3.06 14.64
C TRP A 323 20.74 -4.31 14.05
N TYR A 324 20.88 -4.49 12.74
CA TYR A 324 20.31 -5.60 11.99
C TYR A 324 21.37 -6.59 11.53
N LYS A 325 22.49 -6.71 12.27
CA LYS A 325 23.63 -7.59 11.91
C LYS A 325 23.22 -9.02 11.56
N ALA A 326 22.21 -9.56 12.22
CA ALA A 326 21.68 -10.90 11.96
C ALA A 326 21.04 -11.06 10.57
N ASP A 327 20.57 -9.97 9.96
CA ASP A 327 20.00 -9.97 8.61
C ASP A 327 21.12 -9.99 7.55
N PHE A 328 22.32 -9.50 7.90
CA PHE A 328 23.52 -9.46 7.05
C PHE A 328 24.52 -10.59 7.37
N GLY A 329 24.02 -11.74 7.84
CA GLY A 329 24.83 -12.94 8.09
C GLY A 329 25.43 -13.07 9.50
N GLY A 330 25.31 -12.06 10.37
CA GLY A 330 25.59 -12.16 11.81
C GLY A 330 27.05 -12.00 12.25
N THR A 331 28.00 -12.13 11.33
CA THR A 331 29.45 -11.92 11.59
C THR A 331 30.00 -10.79 10.73
N ASP A 332 31.12 -10.19 11.14
CA ASP A 332 31.75 -9.11 10.37
C ASP A 332 32.20 -9.59 8.98
N GLU A 333 32.70 -10.81 8.89
CA GLU A 333 33.10 -11.43 7.61
C GLU A 333 31.91 -11.58 6.65
N LYS A 334 30.80 -12.15 7.13
CA LYS A 334 29.59 -12.31 6.30
C LYS A 334 28.97 -10.97 5.93
N LEU A 335 29.00 -10.01 6.85
CA LEU A 335 28.55 -8.65 6.59
C LEU A 335 29.38 -7.99 5.48
N LEU A 336 30.71 -8.07 5.54
CA LEU A 336 31.56 -7.45 4.52
C LEU A 336 31.43 -8.14 3.15
N ASN A 337 31.27 -9.46 3.12
CA ASN A 337 30.98 -10.17 1.88
C ASN A 337 29.61 -9.75 1.32
N TRP A 338 28.59 -9.66 2.17
CA TRP A 338 27.27 -9.17 1.77
C TRP A 338 27.34 -7.75 1.22
N VAL A 339 28.07 -6.84 1.88
CA VAL A 339 28.28 -5.46 1.38
C VAL A 339 28.95 -5.51 0.01
N LEU A 340 30.02 -6.28 -0.14
CA LEU A 340 30.75 -6.40 -1.41
C LEU A 340 29.86 -6.88 -2.56
N GLU A 341 28.99 -7.87 -2.30
CA GLU A 341 28.06 -8.44 -3.28
C GLU A 341 27.00 -7.44 -3.76
N HIS A 342 26.63 -6.48 -2.91
CA HIS A 342 25.58 -5.50 -3.17
C HIS A 342 26.10 -4.09 -3.50
N MET A 343 27.41 -3.94 -3.67
CA MET A 343 28.01 -2.73 -4.22
C MET A 343 27.95 -2.73 -5.75
N GLY A 344 27.65 -1.56 -6.32
CA GLY A 344 27.81 -1.32 -7.75
C GLY A 344 29.28 -1.37 -8.15
N ASP A 345 29.55 -1.48 -9.44
CA ASP A 345 30.93 -1.53 -9.94
C ASP A 345 31.61 -0.16 -9.82
N SER A 346 32.29 0.06 -8.69
CA SER A 346 32.91 1.32 -8.30
C SER A 346 34.34 1.15 -7.80
N PRO A 347 35.15 2.22 -7.79
CA PRO A 347 36.47 2.21 -7.14
C PRO A 347 36.40 1.82 -5.65
N LYS A 348 35.26 2.10 -4.99
CA LYS A 348 35.01 1.74 -3.59
C LYS A 348 34.89 0.22 -3.44
N LYS A 349 34.18 -0.46 -4.37
CA LYS A 349 34.09 -1.92 -4.42
C LYS A 349 35.46 -2.56 -4.60
N THR A 350 36.25 -2.08 -5.56
CA THR A 350 37.64 -2.55 -5.76
C THR A 350 38.50 -2.35 -4.52
N SER A 351 38.35 -1.21 -3.83
CA SER A 351 39.06 -0.94 -2.58
C SER A 351 38.67 -1.93 -1.48
N LEU A 352 37.37 -2.24 -1.35
CA LEU A 352 36.88 -3.23 -0.38
C LEU A 352 37.41 -4.63 -0.70
N GLN A 353 37.42 -5.04 -1.97
CA GLN A 353 38.02 -6.31 -2.40
C GLN A 353 39.51 -6.40 -2.01
N GLY A 354 40.26 -5.30 -2.23
CA GLY A 354 41.66 -5.22 -1.82
C GLY A 354 41.85 -5.37 -0.31
N VAL A 355 41.03 -4.68 0.48
CA VAL A 355 41.06 -4.76 1.95
C VAL A 355 40.73 -6.17 2.45
N LEU A 356 39.71 -6.81 1.89
CA LEU A 356 39.33 -8.19 2.25
C LEU A 356 40.39 -9.22 1.88
N SER A 357 41.07 -9.02 0.74
CA SER A 357 42.14 -9.91 0.29
C SER A 357 43.42 -9.77 1.12
N ALA A 358 43.63 -8.61 1.76
CA ALA A 358 44.81 -8.33 2.57
C ALA A 358 44.78 -8.96 3.98
N GLY A 359 43.64 -9.55 4.39
CA GLY A 359 43.51 -10.31 5.63
C GLY A 359 42.47 -9.73 6.59
N LYS A 360 42.83 -9.58 7.88
CA LYS A 360 41.86 -9.22 8.92
C LYS A 360 41.42 -7.77 8.81
N THR A 361 40.19 -7.56 8.35
CA THR A 361 39.55 -6.24 8.26
C THR A 361 38.89 -5.83 9.56
N LYS A 362 39.12 -4.59 10.00
CA LYS A 362 38.40 -3.98 11.12
C LYS A 362 37.06 -3.43 10.64
N VAL A 363 35.96 -3.82 11.28
CA VAL A 363 34.64 -3.21 11.07
C VAL A 363 34.36 -2.23 12.20
N SER A 364 33.98 -1.01 11.85
CA SER A 364 33.47 -0.04 12.81
C SER A 364 32.23 0.67 12.25
N PHE A 365 31.53 1.43 13.09
CA PHE A 365 30.23 2.00 12.73
C PHE A 365 30.23 3.52 12.83
N LEU A 366 29.68 4.18 11.82
CA LEU A 366 29.56 5.63 11.76
C LEU A 366 28.57 6.14 12.83
N PRO A 367 28.78 7.34 13.38
CA PRO A 367 27.80 7.96 14.27
C PRO A 367 26.49 8.18 13.52
N TYR A 368 25.36 7.93 14.18
CA TYR A 368 24.03 8.09 13.60
C TYR A 368 23.26 9.17 14.34
N ASP A 369 22.79 10.18 13.61
CA ASP A 369 21.96 11.25 14.16
C ASP A 369 20.48 10.84 14.13
N TRP A 370 19.83 10.88 15.28
CA TRP A 370 18.41 10.55 15.45
C TRP A 370 17.48 11.77 15.30
N GLY A 371 18.00 12.96 14.98
CA GLY A 371 17.22 14.18 14.84
C GLY A 371 16.20 14.14 13.69
N THR A 372 14.98 14.66 13.93
CA THR A 372 13.94 14.84 12.91
C THR A 372 13.94 16.25 12.30
N ASN A 373 13.43 16.39 11.06
CA ASN A 373 13.21 17.66 10.36
C ASN A 373 12.04 18.46 10.96
N SER A 374 12.17 18.96 12.18
CA SER A 374 11.27 19.98 12.72
C SER A 374 12.09 21.22 13.07
N SER A 375 12.27 22.12 12.10
CA SER A 375 12.37 23.54 12.42
C SER A 375 10.97 24.01 12.80
N HIS A 376 10.86 24.59 13.99
CA HIS A 376 9.64 25.20 14.54
C HIS A 376 8.88 26.10 13.56
#